data_AF-A0A955U5W0-F1
#
_entry.id   AF-A0A955U5W0-F1
#
_cell.length_a   1.000
_cell.length_b   1.000
_cell.length_c   1.000
_cell.angle_alpha   90.00
_cell.angle_beta   90.00
_cell.angle_gamma   90.00
#
_symmetry.space_group_name_H-M   'P 1'
#
loop_
_entity.id
_entity.type
_entity.pdbx_description
1 polymer ?
#
loop_
_entity_poly.entity_id
_entity_poly.type
_entity_poly.pdbx_seq_one_letter_code
_entity_poly.pdbx_strand_id
1 'polypeptide(L)' 'MSRPFRLALVHPCIGRRPGEAYIKTWQMESLPMGVLAALTPRDVEVRLHDDRTEAIPYDEPADLVAISVETYTAKRAYQ' A
#
# COMPACT_ATOMS: atom_id res chain seq x y z
N MET A 1 2.11 27.42 -9.92
CA MET A 1 1.06 26.47 -9.51
C MET A 1 1.69 25.48 -8.54
N SER A 2 1.05 25.22 -7.39
CA SER A 2 1.49 24.15 -6.49
C SER A 2 1.28 22.79 -7.15
N ARG A 3 2.21 21.85 -6.96
CA ARG A 3 2.01 20.45 -7.37
C ARG A 3 0.88 19.82 -6.53
N PRO A 4 0.15 18.80 -7.04
CA PRO A 4 -0.84 18.07 -6.25
C PRO A 4 -0.18 17.37 -5.06
N PHE A 5 -0.94 17.20 -3.98
CA PHE A 5 -0.52 16.43 -2.81
C PHE A 5 -0.52 14.94 -3.15
N ARG A 6 0.55 14.21 -2.82
CA ARG A 6 0.72 12.79 -3.14
C ARG A 6 0.55 11.91 -1.91
N LEU A 7 -0.47 11.06 -1.95
CA LEU A 7 -0.75 10.05 -0.92
C LEU A 7 -0.43 8.65 -1.44
N ALA A 8 0.52 7.99 -0.81
CA ALA A 8 0.77 6.56 -1.02
C ALA A 8 0.03 5.73 0.04
N LEU A 9 -0.83 4.83 -0.41
CA LEU A 9 -1.53 3.84 0.42
C LEU A 9 -0.83 2.49 0.26
N VAL A 10 -0.30 1.94 1.35
CA VAL A 10 0.44 0.68 1.34
C VAL A 10 -0.34 -0.39 2.10
N HIS A 11 -0.58 -1.52 1.44
CA HIS A 11 -1.12 -2.73 2.04
C HIS A 11 0.01 -3.77 2.19
N PRO A 12 0.55 -3.98 3.40
CA PRO A 12 1.68 -4.88 3.59
C PRO A 12 1.27 -6.34 3.45
N CYS A 13 2.19 -7.18 2.95
CA CYS A 13 1.94 -8.61 2.84
C CYS A 13 2.21 -9.36 4.16
N ILE A 14 1.61 -10.54 4.30
CA ILE A 14 1.82 -11.43 5.44
C ILE A 14 2.82 -12.50 5.04
N GLY A 15 3.94 -12.61 5.76
CA GLY A 15 4.80 -13.81 5.70
C GLY A 15 5.49 -14.08 4.35
N ARG A 16 5.64 -13.06 3.48
CA ARG A 16 6.38 -13.20 2.22
C ARG A 16 7.83 -13.59 2.50
N ARG A 17 8.32 -14.59 1.78
CA ARG A 17 9.70 -15.08 1.86
C ARG A 17 10.49 -14.65 0.62
N PRO A 18 11.74 -14.19 0.78
CA PRO A 18 12.59 -13.85 -0.37
C PRO A 18 12.73 -15.05 -1.33
N GLY A 19 12.54 -14.80 -2.62
CA GLY A 19 12.68 -15.83 -3.67
C GLY A 19 11.47 -16.77 -3.84
N GLU A 20 10.44 -16.66 -3.01
CA GLU A 20 9.22 -17.47 -3.13
C GLU A 20 8.05 -16.67 -3.73
N ALA A 21 7.23 -17.33 -4.54
CA ALA A 21 5.98 -16.76 -5.03
C ALA A 21 4.99 -16.58 -3.87
N TYR A 22 4.24 -15.49 -3.87
CA TYR A 22 3.22 -15.25 -2.86
C TYR A 22 1.99 -16.15 -3.08
N ILE A 23 1.27 -16.45 -2.00
CA ILE A 23 0.09 -17.32 -2.02
C ILE A 23 -1.04 -16.63 -2.78
N LYS A 24 -1.42 -17.16 -3.95
CA LYS A 24 -2.45 -16.56 -4.82
C LYS A 24 -3.82 -16.43 -4.15
N THR A 25 -4.22 -17.41 -3.35
CA THR A 25 -5.53 -17.39 -2.66
C THR A 25 -5.62 -16.29 -1.61
N TRP A 26 -4.51 -15.61 -1.29
CA TRP A 26 -4.44 -14.51 -0.33
C TRP A 26 -4.34 -13.13 -1.01
N GLN A 27 -4.52 -13.06 -2.33
CA GLN A 27 -4.44 -11.83 -3.15
C GLN A 27 -5.83 -11.28 -3.51
N MET A 28 -6.71 -11.14 -2.52
CA MET A 28 -8.00 -10.46 -2.70
C MET A 28 -7.81 -8.96 -2.72
N GLU A 29 -8.50 -8.23 -3.61
CA GLU A 29 -8.45 -6.77 -3.65
C GLU A 29 -8.75 -6.16 -2.27
N SER A 30 -7.94 -5.19 -1.86
CA SER A 30 -8.03 -4.60 -0.52
C SER A 30 -9.18 -3.60 -0.45
N LEU A 31 -10.34 -4.05 0.02
CA LEU A 31 -11.51 -3.19 0.23
C LEU A 31 -11.22 -1.97 1.13
N PRO A 32 -10.48 -2.08 2.26
CA PRO A 32 -10.15 -0.92 3.09
C PRO A 32 -9.36 0.15 2.31
N MET A 33 -8.45 -0.26 1.43
CA MET A 33 -7.68 0.67 0.60
C MET A 33 -8.54 1.35 -0.45
N GLY A 34 -9.46 0.61 -1.08
CA GLY A 34 -10.46 1.18 -1.99
C GLY A 34 -11.36 2.22 -1.32
N VAL A 35 -11.78 1.96 -0.07
CA VAL A 35 -12.58 2.90 0.72
C VAL A 35 -11.79 4.17 1.04
N LEU A 36 -10.52 4.05 1.48
CA LEU A 36 -9.68 5.22 1.73
C LEU A 36 -9.46 6.04 0.45
N ALA A 37 -9.18 5.40 -0.68
CA ALA A 37 -9.04 6.09 -1.95
C ALA A 37 -10.33 6.84 -2.35
N ALA A 38 -11.50 6.22 -2.17
CA ALA A 38 -12.79 6.85 -2.48
C ALA A 38 -13.15 8.03 -1.56
N LEU A 39 -12.73 7.98 -0.29
CA LEU A 39 -12.95 9.04 0.70
C LEU A 39 -11.90 10.16 0.62
N THR A 40 -10.81 9.95 -0.12
CA THR A 40 -9.75 10.93 -0.27
C THR A 40 -10.22 12.11 -1.14
N PRO A 41 -9.93 13.37 -0.78
CA PRO A 41 -10.26 14.53 -1.61
C PRO A 41 -9.75 14.42 -3.05
N ARG A 42 -10.53 14.93 -4.02
CA ARG A 42 -10.25 14.76 -5.46
C ARG A 42 -8.97 15.47 -5.94
N ASP A 43 -8.48 16.43 -5.18
CA ASP A 43 -7.25 17.19 -5.44
C ASP A 43 -5.98 16.51 -4.89
N VAL A 44 -6.13 15.37 -4.20
CA VAL A 44 -5.03 14.52 -3.76
C VAL A 44 -4.80 13.41 -4.78
N GLU A 45 -3.55 13.26 -5.23
CA GLU A 45 -3.11 12.15 -6.07
C GLU A 45 -2.87 10.92 -5.19
N VAL A 46 -3.71 9.89 -5.35
CA VAL A 46 -3.62 8.64 -4.59
C VAL A 46 -2.91 7.57 -5.41
N ARG A 47 -1.88 6.94 -4.83
CA ARG A 47 -1.28 5.69 -5.31
C ARG A 47 -1.53 4.56 -4.33
N LEU A 48 -1.89 3.41 -4.86
CA LEU A 48 -2.12 2.18 -4.10
C LEU A 48 -0.96 1.24 -4.39
N HIS A 49 -0.33 0.72 -3.35
CA HIS A 49 0.72 -0.29 -3.45
C HIS A 49 0.33 -1.51 -2.63
N ASP A 50 0.08 -2.62 -3.31
CA ASP A 50 -0.24 -3.89 -2.67
C ASP A 50 0.99 -4.81 -2.66
N ASP A 51 1.64 -4.90 -1.52
CA ASP A 51 2.88 -5.66 -1.31
C ASP A 51 2.71 -7.18 -1.55
N ARG A 52 1.47 -7.65 -1.76
CA ARG A 52 1.15 -9.04 -2.12
C ARG A 52 1.24 -9.30 -3.63
N THR A 53 1.11 -8.27 -4.45
CA THR A 53 1.01 -8.38 -5.92
C THR A 53 2.16 -7.67 -6.64
N GLU A 54 2.71 -6.61 -6.06
CA GLU A 54 3.79 -5.81 -6.63
C GLU A 54 4.93 -5.56 -5.62
N ALA A 55 5.99 -4.90 -6.08
CA ALA A 55 7.07 -4.42 -5.21
C ALA A 55 6.78 -2.97 -4.82
N ILE A 56 7.07 -2.62 -3.57
CA ILE A 56 6.91 -1.24 -3.07
C ILE A 56 8.01 -0.35 -3.67
N PRO A 57 7.66 0.77 -4.35
CA PRO A 57 8.64 1.70 -4.90
C PRO A 57 9.17 2.65 -3.81
N TYR A 58 10.15 2.21 -3.04
CA TYR A 58 10.69 2.97 -1.89
C TYR A 58 11.27 4.35 -2.23
N ASP A 59 11.69 4.56 -3.48
CA ASP A 59 12.26 5.84 -3.95
C ASP A 59 11.20 6.78 -4.55
N GLU A 60 9.93 6.36 -4.60
CA GLU A 60 8.86 7.20 -5.16
C GLU A 60 8.52 8.37 -4.23
N PRO A 61 8.54 9.63 -4.71
CA PRO A 61 8.23 10.78 -3.86
C PRO A 61 6.74 10.85 -3.46
N ALA A 62 6.48 10.85 -2.16
CA ALA A 62 5.16 11.04 -1.56
C ALA A 62 5.18 12.14 -0.49
N ASP A 63 4.05 12.84 -0.30
CA ASP A 63 3.88 13.81 0.80
C ASP A 63 3.38 13.11 2.07
N LEU A 64 2.63 12.03 1.92
CA LEU A 64 2.20 11.15 3.00
C LEU A 64 2.21 9.69 2.54
N VAL A 65 2.70 8.81 3.41
CA VAL A 65 2.58 7.35 3.27
C VAL A 65 1.67 6.85 4.39
N ALA A 66 0.57 6.21 4.04
CA ALA A 66 -0.33 5.56 4.97
C ALA A 66 -0.24 4.04 4.82
N ILE A 67 0.08 3.37 5.92
CA ILE A 67 0.25 1.92 5.96
C ILE A 67 -0.89 1.34 6.80
N SER A 68 -1.71 0.49 6.19
CA SER A 68 -2.79 -0.20 6.90
C SER A 68 -2.26 -1.48 7.52
N VAL A 69 -2.07 -1.48 8.84
CA VAL A 69 -1.41 -2.55 9.57
C VAL A 69 -2.41 -3.39 10.35
N GLU A 70 -2.30 -4.70 10.20
CA GLU A 70 -2.96 -5.73 10.98
C GLU A 70 -1.91 -6.48 11.82
N THR A 71 -2.33 -7.23 12.83
CA THR A 71 -1.39 -7.94 13.73
C THR A 71 -0.38 -8.81 12.97
N TYR A 72 -0.81 -9.49 11.90
CA TYR A 72 0.06 -10.37 11.11
C TYR A 72 0.92 -9.64 10.07
N THR A 73 0.61 -8.39 9.73
CA THR A 73 1.41 -7.55 8.82
C THR A 73 2.36 -6.61 9.57
N ALA A 74 2.25 -6.52 10.90
CA ALA A 74 3.04 -5.61 11.74
C ALA A 74 4.54 -5.67 11.45
N LYS A 75 5.15 -6.86 11.43
CA LYS A 75 6.59 -7.00 11.13
C LYS A 75 6.96 -6.39 9.79
N ARG A 76 6.15 -6.63 8.74
CA ARG A 76 6.42 -6.12 7.39
C ARG A 76 6.29 -4.60 7.32
N ALA A 77 5.39 -4.00 8.11
CA ALA A 77 5.19 -2.55 8.14
C ALA A 77 6.36 -1.75 8.74
N TYR A 78 7.26 -2.39 9.50
CA TYR A 78 8.47 -1.76 10.05
C TYR A 78 9.72 -1.93 9.17
N GLN A 79 9.59 -2.51 7.97
CA GLN A 79 10.69 -2.79 7.04
C GLN A 79 10.70 -1.83 5.85
#